data_AF-A0A962X8F6-F1
#
_entry.id   AF-A0A962X8F6-F1
#
_cell.length_a   1.000
_cell.length_b   1.000
_cell.length_c   1.000
_cell.angle_alpha   90.00
_cell.angle_beta   90.00
_cell.angle_gamma   90.00
#
_symmetry.space_group_name_H-M   'P 1'
#
loop_
_entity.id
_entity.type
_entity.pdbx_description
1 polymer ?
#
loop_
_entity_poly.entity_id
_entity_poly.type
_entity_poly.pdbx_seq_one_letter_code
_entity_poly.pdbx_strand_id
1 'polypeptide(L)'
;ERLHFHSGDGRECLPRLTANQQRPDVVYLDPMYPHRQKSAWVGKEMRLLRQLAGDDADAPALLAVALACAGHRVVVKRPRLAPSLSGPPPTARIVAPNTRFDLYRIKLDPPAPC
;
A
#
# COMPACT_ATOMS: atom_id res chain seq x y z
N GLU A 1 -19.32 -11.16 9.57
CA GLU A 1 -18.45 -11.26 8.37
C GLU A 1 -17.32 -10.23 8.54
N ARG A 2 -16.07 -10.53 8.14
CA ARG A 2 -14.89 -9.64 8.41
C ARG A 2 -14.17 -9.16 7.15
N LEU A 3 -14.56 -9.65 5.98
CA LEU A 3 -13.91 -9.36 4.70
C LEU A 3 -14.98 -8.87 3.73
N HIS A 4 -14.82 -7.64 3.25
CA HIS A 4 -15.71 -7.00 2.28
C HIS A 4 -14.91 -6.63 1.03
N PHE A 5 -15.45 -6.94 -0.14
CA PHE A 5 -14.82 -6.62 -1.41
C PHE A 5 -15.41 -5.33 -1.99
N HIS A 6 -14.54 -4.39 -2.39
CA HIS A 6 -14.92 -3.16 -3.08
C HIS A 6 -14.30 -3.18 -4.47
N SER A 7 -15.13 -3.12 -5.52
CA SER A 7 -14.67 -3.05 -6.90
C SER A 7 -14.37 -1.59 -7.30
N GLY A 8 -13.16 -1.32 -7.79
CA GLY A 8 -12.74 -0.02 -8.29
C GLY A 8 -11.25 0.26 -8.09
N ASP A 9 -10.81 1.43 -8.55
CA ASP A 9 -9.45 1.92 -8.27
C ASP A 9 -9.34 2.27 -6.78
N GLY A 10 -8.32 1.73 -6.11
CA GLY A 10 -8.07 1.99 -4.69
C GLY A 10 -7.97 3.48 -4.35
N ARG A 11 -7.48 4.32 -5.28
CA ARG A 11 -7.39 5.78 -5.14
C ARG A 11 -8.75 6.45 -5.08
N GLU A 12 -9.77 5.85 -5.68
CA GLU A 12 -11.15 6.35 -5.62
C GLU A 12 -11.93 5.72 -4.47
N CYS A 13 -11.71 4.43 -4.20
CA CYS A 13 -12.41 3.69 -3.16
C CYS A 13 -12.05 4.20 -1.75
N LEU A 14 -10.78 4.48 -1.48
CA LEU A 14 -10.32 4.93 -0.15
C LEU A 14 -10.98 6.24 0.32
N PRO A 15 -11.02 7.32 -0.50
CA PRO A 15 -11.74 8.54 -0.14
C PRO A 15 -13.23 8.32 0.06
N ARG A 16 -13.89 7.50 -0.78
CA ARG A 16 -15.33 7.18 -0.65
C ARG A 16 -15.64 6.50 0.69
N LEU A 17 -14.81 5.54 1.11
CA LEU A 17 -14.96 4.88 2.42
C LEU A 17 -14.80 5.87 3.57
N THR A 18 -13.82 6.77 3.46
CA THR A 18 -13.58 7.80 4.48
C THR A 18 -14.76 8.78 4.59
N ALA A 19 -15.33 9.20 3.45
CA ALA A 19 -16.49 10.09 3.41
C ALA A 19 -17.74 9.47 4.06
N ASN A 20 -17.89 8.14 3.97
CA ASN A 20 -18.98 7.40 4.61
C ASN A 20 -18.73 7.10 6.10
N GLN A 21 -17.84 7.85 6.75
CA GLN A 21 -17.43 7.66 8.15
C GLN A 21 -16.82 6.27 8.45
N GLN A 22 -16.38 5.53 7.43
CA GLN A 22 -15.72 4.24 7.55
C GLN A 22 -14.20 4.39 7.36
N ARG A 23 -13.61 5.36 8.05
CA ARG A 23 -12.18 5.63 7.95
C ARG A 23 -11.39 4.43 8.49
N PRO A 24 -10.49 3.81 7.70
CA PRO A 24 -9.70 2.67 8.17
C PRO A 24 -8.57 3.13 9.08
N ASP A 25 -8.35 2.46 10.20
CA ASP A 25 -7.19 2.72 11.07
C ASP A 25 -5.87 2.42 10.34
N VAL A 26 -5.87 1.34 9.56
CA VAL A 26 -4.70 0.85 8.84
C VAL A 26 -5.04 0.64 7.38
N VAL A 27 -4.23 1.22 6.49
CA VAL A 27 -4.27 0.93 5.06
C VAL A 27 -3.06 0.09 4.69
N TYR A 28 -3.28 -1.06 4.06
CA TYR A 28 -2.23 -1.95 3.57
C TYR A 28 -2.14 -1.90 2.05
N LEU A 29 -0.94 -1.64 1.53
CA LEU A 29 -0.65 -1.52 0.10
C LEU A 29 0.35 -2.59 -0.33
N ASP A 30 0.03 -3.35 -1.38
CA ASP A 30 0.93 -4.30 -2.04
C ASP A 30 0.85 -4.12 -3.56
N PRO A 31 1.29 -2.95 -4.09
CA PRO A 31 1.26 -2.70 -5.52
C PRO A 31 2.24 -3.62 -6.25
N MET A 32 1.85 -4.08 -7.43
CA MET A 32 2.66 -4.88 -8.32
C MET A 32 3.86 -4.06 -8.80
N TYR A 33 5.06 -4.45 -8.33
CA TYR A 33 6.29 -3.75 -8.65
C TYR A 33 6.86 -4.18 -10.02
N PRO A 34 7.57 -3.28 -10.73
CA PRO A 34 8.25 -3.63 -11.99
C PRO A 34 9.37 -4.65 -11.74
N HIS A 35 9.43 -5.67 -12.59
CA HIS A 35 10.37 -6.79 -12.44
C HIS A 35 11.80 -6.36 -12.79
N ARG A 36 12.78 -6.80 -11.99
CA ARG A 36 14.18 -6.87 -12.43
C ARG A 36 14.51 -8.30 -12.85
N GLN A 37 15.27 -8.42 -13.93
CA GLN A 37 15.59 -9.60 -14.77
C GLN A 37 16.03 -10.92 -14.09
N LYS A 38 15.97 -11.08 -12.77
CA LYS A 38 16.32 -12.36 -12.15
C LYS A 38 15.17 -13.35 -12.28
N SER A 39 15.41 -14.33 -13.13
CA SER A 39 14.68 -15.58 -13.37
C SER A 39 14.56 -16.43 -12.11
N ALA A 40 13.84 -15.95 -11.10
CA ALA A 40 13.37 -16.83 -10.04
C ALA A 40 12.33 -17.79 -10.65
N TRP A 41 12.32 -19.03 -10.17
CA TRP A 41 11.27 -20.03 -10.43
C TRP A 41 9.97 -19.59 -9.77
N VAL A 42 9.43 -18.45 -10.18
CA VAL A 42 8.09 -18.04 -9.77
C VAL A 42 7.12 -19.04 -10.40
N GLY A 43 6.28 -19.66 -9.57
CA GLY A 43 5.28 -20.62 -10.02
C GLY A 43 4.46 -20.08 -11.18
N LYS A 44 4.03 -20.96 -12.09
CA LYS A 44 3.32 -20.58 -13.33
C LYS A 44 2.13 -19.64 -13.06
N GLU A 45 1.42 -19.84 -11.95
CA GLU A 45 0.29 -19.03 -11.50
C GLU A 45 0.65 -17.55 -11.29
N MET A 46 1.76 -17.27 -10.61
CA MET A 46 2.19 -15.90 -10.34
C MET A 46 2.66 -15.17 -11.60
N ARG A 47 3.18 -15.90 -12.59
CA ARG A 47 3.52 -15.31 -13.90
C ARG A 47 2.26 -14.91 -14.65
N LEU A 48 1.24 -15.76 -14.66
CA LEU A 48 -0.04 -15.47 -15.30
C LEU A 48 -0.75 -14.29 -14.63
N LEU A 49 -0.84 -14.28 -13.30
CA LEU A 49 -1.46 -13.18 -12.55
C LEU A 49 -0.82 -11.83 -12.89
N ARG A 50 0.51 -11.80 -13.02
CA ARG A 50 1.24 -10.58 -13.34
C ARG A 50 1.06 -10.13 -14.79
N GLN A 51 0.96 -11.08 -15.74
CA GLN A 51 0.63 -10.75 -17.13
C GLN A 51 -0.76 -10.11 -17.25
N LEU A 52 -1.69 -10.53 -16.41
CA LEU A 52 -3.04 -9.96 -16.37
C LEU A 52 -3.08 -8.60 -15.64
N ALA A 53 -2.37 -8.47 -14.52
CA ALA A 53 -2.41 -7.28 -13.67
C ALA A 53 -1.57 -6.10 -14.21
N GLY A 54 -0.43 -6.37 -14.85
CA GLY A 54 0.50 -5.33 -15.28
C GLY A 54 1.37 -4.78 -14.14
N ASP A 55 2.03 -3.64 -14.41
CA ASP A 55 2.89 -2.93 -13.46
C ASP A 55 2.16 -1.68 -12.93
N ASP A 56 2.22 -1.44 -11.61
CA ASP A 56 1.55 -0.29 -10.98
C ASP A 56 2.45 0.96 -10.98
N ALA A 57 2.43 1.71 -12.08
CA ALA A 57 3.18 2.96 -12.22
C ALA A 57 2.64 4.09 -11.31
N ASP A 58 1.35 4.02 -10.93
CA ASP A 58 0.64 4.99 -10.11
C ASP A 58 0.66 4.65 -8.60
N ALA A 59 1.45 3.66 -8.19
CA ALA A 59 1.65 3.31 -6.78
C ALA A 59 2.06 4.49 -5.87
N PRO A 60 2.87 5.48 -6.30
CA PRO A 60 3.12 6.69 -5.51
C PRO A 60 1.86 7.53 -5.25
N ALA A 61 0.96 7.63 -6.25
CA ALA A 61 -0.31 8.34 -6.09
C ALA A 61 -1.23 7.60 -5.12
N LEU A 62 -1.25 6.27 -5.17
CA LEU A 62 -1.98 5.44 -4.21
C LEU A 62 -1.47 5.63 -2.77
N LEU A 63 -0.15 5.72 -2.58
CA LEU A 63 0.43 6.01 -1.26
C LEU A 63 -0.04 7.37 -0.73
N ALA A 64 -0.05 8.41 -1.56
CA ALA A 64 -0.51 9.74 -1.16
C ALA A 64 -1.97 9.73 -0.68
N VAL A 65 -2.85 9.06 -1.44
CA VAL A 65 -4.27 8.90 -1.05
C VAL A 65 -4.40 8.10 0.24
N ALA A 66 -3.67 6.99 0.37
CA ALA A 66 -3.70 6.16 1.57
C ALA A 66 -3.26 6.93 2.82
N LEU A 67 -2.25 7.80 2.71
CA LEU A 67 -1.79 8.63 3.83
C LEU A 67 -2.84 9.66 4.27
N ALA A 68 -3.62 10.20 3.33
CA ALA A 68 -4.71 11.13 3.65
C ALA A 68 -5.91 10.41 4.30
N CYS A 69 -6.18 9.17 3.89
CA CYS A 69 -7.35 8.42 4.37
C CYS A 69 -7.09 7.62 5.65
N ALA A 70 -5.90 7.09 5.89
CA ALA A 70 -5.63 6.22 7.04
C ALA A 70 -5.76 6.98 8.37
N GLY A 71 -6.34 6.34 9.39
CA GLY A 71 -6.48 6.90 10.73
C GLY A 71 -5.19 6.85 11.55
N HIS A 72 -4.43 5.75 11.47
CA HIS A 72 -3.27 5.52 12.32
C HIS A 72 -1.98 5.25 11.53
N ARG A 73 -2.03 4.37 10.52
CA ARG A 73 -0.84 4.06 9.71
C ARG A 73 -1.16 3.52 8.32
N VAL A 74 -0.22 3.73 7.41
CA VAL A 74 -0.14 3.04 6.13
C VAL A 74 1.02 2.04 6.16
N VAL A 75 0.80 0.85 5.62
CA VAL A 75 1.80 -0.21 5.50
C VAL A 75 2.00 -0.52 4.02
N VAL A 76 3.21 -0.41 3.52
CA VAL A 76 3.54 -0.76 2.12
C VAL A 76 4.45 -1.98 2.10
N LYS A 77 3.98 -3.06 1.49
CA LYS A 77 4.79 -4.25 1.23
C LYS A 77 5.70 -4.02 0.02
N ARG A 78 6.97 -4.40 0.17
CA ARG A 78 8.02 -4.24 -0.85
C ARG A 78 8.96 -5.44 -0.83
N PRO A 79 9.59 -5.82 -1.95
CA PRO A 79 10.78 -6.67 -1.92
C PRO A 79 11.89 -6.03 -1.07
N ARG A 80 12.65 -6.83 -0.33
CA ARG A 80 13.68 -6.34 0.62
C ARG A 80 14.64 -5.31 0.00
N LEU A 81 15.06 -5.54 -1.24
CA LEU A 81 16.04 -4.72 -1.96
C LEU A 81 15.42 -3.69 -2.92
N ALA A 82 14.08 -3.62 -3.01
CA ALA A 82 13.43 -2.62 -3.85
C ALA A 82 13.58 -1.22 -3.23
N PRO A 83 13.66 -0.15 -4.06
CA PRO A 83 13.55 1.21 -3.54
C PRO A 83 12.22 1.39 -2.79
N SER A 84 12.11 2.36 -1.89
CA SER A 84 10.80 2.74 -1.35
C SER A 84 9.95 3.41 -2.45
N LEU A 85 8.64 3.49 -2.25
CA LEU A 85 7.80 4.31 -3.13
C LEU A 85 8.23 5.77 -3.05
N SER A 86 8.05 6.50 -4.16
CA SER A 86 8.21 7.95 -4.13
C SER A 86 7.19 8.56 -3.16
N GLY A 87 7.64 9.50 -2.33
CA GLY A 87 6.85 10.06 -1.24
C GLY A 87 7.68 10.35 0.00
N PRO A 88 7.04 10.61 1.15
CA PRO A 88 7.75 10.80 2.42
C PRO A 88 8.54 9.53 2.80
N PRO A 89 9.62 9.65 3.58
CA PRO A 89 10.31 8.47 4.08
C PRO A 89 9.42 7.69 5.06
N PRO A 90 9.47 6.34 5.06
CA PRO A 90 8.74 5.55 6.05
C PRO A 90 9.26 5.84 7.46
N THR A 91 8.36 5.92 8.43
CA THR A 91 8.67 6.15 9.84
C THR A 91 9.41 4.96 10.46
N ALA A 92 9.10 3.76 10.01
CA ALA A 92 9.77 2.53 10.46
C ALA A 92 9.74 1.47 9.34
N ARG A 93 10.56 0.43 9.48
CA ARG A 93 10.62 -0.69 8.55
C ARG A 93 10.64 -2.01 9.30
N ILE A 94 9.82 -2.96 8.86
CA ILE A 94 9.92 -4.37 9.29
C ILE A 94 10.55 -5.14 8.14
N VAL A 95 11.69 -5.79 8.39
CA VAL A 95 12.44 -6.54 7.38
C VAL A 95 12.31 -8.03 7.63
N ALA A 96 11.85 -8.75 6.61
CA ALA A 96 11.86 -10.19 6.51
C ALA A 96 12.88 -10.63 5.42
N PRO A 97 13.19 -11.93 5.28
CA PRO A 97 14.26 -12.39 4.37
C PRO A 97 14.15 -11.87 2.93
N ASN A 98 12.94 -11.92 2.36
CA ASN A 98 12.66 -11.53 0.97
C ASN A 98 11.74 -10.30 0.84
N THR A 99 11.15 -9.86 1.95
CA THR A 99 10.10 -8.83 1.97
C THR A 99 10.43 -7.77 3.02
N ARG A 100 9.99 -6.55 2.78
CA ARG A 100 10.07 -5.40 3.68
C ARG A 100 8.68 -4.78 3.77
N PHE A 101 8.31 -4.33 4.97
CA PHE A 101 7.13 -3.52 5.19
C PHE A 101 7.58 -2.12 5.59
N ASP A 102 7.33 -1.15 4.71
CA ASP A 102 7.55 0.28 4.97
C ASP A 102 6.33 0.80 5.74
N LEU A 103 6.53 1.29 6.97
CA LEU A 103 5.48 1.77 7.86
C LEU A 103 5.45 3.30 7.87
N TYR A 104 4.28 3.89 7.64
CA TYR A 104 4.05 5.33 7.69
C TYR A 104 3.05 5.63 8.79
N ARG A 105 3.48 6.32 9.85
CA ARG A 105 2.58 6.73 10.94
C ARG A 105 1.89 8.03 10.57
N ILE A 106 0.58 8.08 10.73
CA ILE A 106 -0.19 9.32 10.60
C ILE A 106 -0.04 10.07 11.92
N LYS A 107 0.56 11.26 11.89
CA LYS A 107 0.49 12.18 13.03
C LYS A 107 -0.94 12.72 13.04
N LEU A 108 -1.75 12.29 14.00
CA LEU A 108 -2.91 13.11 14.35
C LEU A 108 -2.35 14.35 15.05
N ASP A 109 -2.68 15.52 14.52
CA ASP A 109 -2.64 16.69 15.38
C ASP A 109 -3.59 16.43 16.55
N PRO A 110 -3.21 16.78 17.80
CA PRO A 110 -4.14 16.69 18.91
C PRO A 110 -5.39 17.51 18.57
N PRO A 111 -6.59 17.07 18.97
CA PRO A 111 -7.78 17.89 18.81
C PRO A 111 -7.51 19.25 19.45
N ALA A 112 -7.85 20.33 18.74
CA ALA A 112 -7.67 21.69 19.24
C ALA A 112 -8.30 21.78 20.65
N PRO A 113 -7.62 22.41 21.63
CA PRO A 113 -8.22 22.62 22.95
C PRO A 113 -9.49 23.45 22.77
N CYS A 114 -10.59 22.96 23.38
CA CYS A 114 -11.87 23.67 23.46
C CYS A 114 -11.72 25.03 24.14
#